data_AF-A0A0K2VHD3-F1
#
_entry.id   AF-A0A0K2VHD3-F1
#
_cell.length_a   1.000
_cell.length_b   1.000
_cell.length_c   1.000
_cell.angle_alpha   90.00
_cell.angle_beta   90.00
_cell.angle_gamma   90.00
#
_symmetry.space_group_name_H-M   'P 1'
#
loop_
_entity.id
_entity.type
_entity.pdbx_description
1 polymer ?
#
loop_
_entity_poly.entity_id
_entity_poly.type
_entity_poly.pdbx_seq_one_letter_code
_entity_poly.pdbx_strand_id
1 'polypeptide(L)'
;YYTEMYDMLKNMDPPLGFGSKCPDRLAFKKLIRMNQPIDDEGMVHFTTTLFALIRENLSIKMRAAEEMDQADLELRQTIMKVWPYDGKEKIDLIVPPREEIGKGRLTVGKIYGGLLILENWKATKFGKM
;
A
#
# COMPACT_ATOMS: atom_id res chain seq x y z
N TYR A 1 -14.81 -0.15 1.01
CA TYR A 1 -14.09 -1.23 1.73
C TYR A 1 -12.76 -1.57 1.06
N TYR A 2 -11.82 -2.22 1.77
CA TYR A 2 -10.52 -2.62 1.18
C TYR A 2 -10.68 -3.62 0.01
N THR A 3 -11.75 -4.41 0.00
CA THR A 3 -12.11 -5.36 -1.05
C THR A 3 -12.46 -4.64 -2.37
N GLU A 4 -13.29 -3.60 -2.28
CA GLU A 4 -13.72 -2.78 -3.43
C GLU A 4 -12.59 -1.91 -3.98
N MET A 5 -11.61 -1.55 -3.14
CA MET A 5 -10.45 -0.75 -3.57
C MET A 5 -9.68 -1.43 -4.71
N TYR A 6 -9.55 -2.76 -4.69
CA TYR A 6 -8.86 -3.49 -5.75
C TYR A 6 -9.57 -3.37 -7.09
N ASP A 7 -10.87 -3.62 -7.10
CA ASP A 7 -11.69 -3.53 -8.31
C ASP A 7 -11.73 -2.09 -8.84
N MET A 8 -11.86 -1.11 -7.94
CA MET A 8 -11.74 0.30 -8.29
C MET A 8 -10.41 0.61 -8.97
N LEU A 9 -9.28 0.14 -8.43
CA LEU A 9 -7.95 0.38 -9.02
C LEU A 9 -7.77 -0.33 -10.36
N LYS A 10 -8.33 -1.53 -10.55
CA LYS A 10 -8.31 -2.23 -11.83
C LYS A 10 -9.15 -1.52 -12.90
N ASN A 11 -10.20 -0.80 -12.50
CA ASN A 11 -11.04 -0.04 -13.43
C ASN A 11 -10.52 1.36 -13.76
N MET A 12 -9.46 1.82 -13.08
CA MET A 12 -8.78 3.07 -13.41
C MET A 12 -7.56 2.79 -14.29
N ASP A 13 -7.38 3.57 -15.35
CA ASP A 13 -6.22 3.42 -16.23
C ASP A 13 -4.92 3.90 -15.55
N PRO A 14 -3.76 3.34 -15.94
CA PRO A 14 -2.46 3.89 -15.58
C PRO A 14 -2.34 5.37 -15.99
N PRO A 15 -1.58 6.20 -15.24
CA PRO A 15 -0.60 5.80 -14.22
C PRO A 15 -1.16 5.66 -12.80
N LEU A 16 -2.39 6.10 -12.54
CA LEU A 16 -2.96 6.10 -11.17
C LEU A 16 -3.61 4.77 -10.80
N GLY A 17 -4.30 4.12 -11.74
CA GLY A 17 -4.85 2.79 -11.55
C GLY A 17 -3.96 1.69 -12.13
N PHE A 18 -4.45 0.46 -12.02
CA PHE A 18 -3.78 -0.72 -12.59
C PHE A 18 -4.20 -0.96 -14.04
N GLY A 19 -5.41 -0.58 -14.42
CA GLY A 19 -6.01 -0.89 -15.71
C GLY A 19 -6.57 -2.32 -15.77
N SER A 20 -7.62 -2.50 -16.58
CA SER A 20 -8.44 -3.72 -16.61
C SER A 20 -7.66 -4.97 -17.03
N LYS A 21 -6.55 -4.78 -17.75
CA LYS A 21 -5.66 -5.85 -18.24
C LYS A 21 -4.46 -6.14 -17.34
N CYS A 22 -4.32 -5.46 -16.20
CA CYS A 22 -3.18 -5.68 -15.30
C CYS A 22 -3.24 -7.10 -14.71
N PRO A 23 -2.15 -7.89 -14.74
CA PRO A 23 -2.11 -9.17 -14.06
C PRO A 23 -2.24 -9.03 -12.53
N ASP A 24 -3.02 -9.91 -11.89
CA ASP A 24 -3.28 -9.84 -10.44
C ASP A 24 -1.99 -9.84 -9.61
N ARG A 25 -1.02 -10.69 -9.98
CA ARG A 25 0.30 -10.74 -9.35
C ARG A 25 1.05 -9.40 -9.36
N LEU A 26 0.91 -8.61 -10.43
CA LEU A 26 1.53 -7.29 -10.54
C LEU A 26 0.81 -6.28 -9.65
N ALA A 27 -0.53 -6.30 -9.66
CA ALA A 27 -1.35 -5.44 -8.83
C ALA A 27 -1.13 -5.72 -7.34
N PHE A 28 -1.09 -7.00 -6.93
CA PHE A 28 -0.82 -7.40 -5.55
C PHE A 28 0.56 -6.93 -5.09
N LYS A 29 1.58 -7.00 -5.95
CA LYS A 29 2.91 -6.45 -5.65
C LYS A 29 2.85 -4.95 -5.34
N LYS A 30 2.09 -4.16 -6.12
CA LYS A 30 1.90 -2.74 -5.86
C LYS A 30 1.16 -2.49 -4.54
N LEU A 31 0.07 -3.23 -4.28
CA LEU A 31 -0.69 -3.14 -3.02
C LEU A 31 0.14 -3.51 -1.79
N ILE A 32 0.99 -4.54 -1.90
CA ILE A 32 1.95 -4.92 -0.86
C ILE A 32 2.91 -3.77 -0.55
N ARG A 33 3.41 -3.07 -1.58
CA ARG A 33 4.32 -1.94 -1.41
C ARG A 33 3.65 -0.68 -0.89
N MET A 34 2.35 -0.52 -1.14
CA MET A 34 1.55 0.59 -0.61
C MET A 34 1.19 0.42 0.87
N ASN A 35 1.01 -0.82 1.34
CA ASN A 35 0.84 -1.23 2.75
C ASN A 35 -0.06 -0.32 3.62
N GLN A 36 -1.21 0.09 3.10
CA GLN A 36 -2.10 1.03 3.79
C GLN A 36 -2.76 0.37 5.02
N PRO A 37 -2.98 1.10 6.11
CA PRO A 37 -3.75 0.62 7.26
C PRO A 37 -5.21 0.38 6.88
N ILE A 38 -5.81 -0.58 7.57
CA ILE A 38 -7.24 -0.89 7.49
C ILE A 38 -7.82 -0.66 8.88
N ASP A 39 -8.94 0.05 8.96
CA ASP A 39 -9.65 0.26 10.23
C ASP A 39 -10.47 -0.97 10.66
N ASP A 40 -11.08 -0.87 11.85
CA ASP A 40 -11.81 -1.99 12.45
C ASP A 40 -13.08 -2.36 11.65
N GLU A 41 -13.57 -1.45 10.82
CA GLU A 41 -14.69 -1.64 9.89
C GLU A 41 -14.25 -2.24 8.54
N GLY A 42 -12.96 -2.46 8.31
CA GLY A 42 -12.46 -3.00 7.03
C GLY A 42 -12.38 -1.96 5.91
N MET A 43 -12.26 -0.68 6.26
CA MET A 43 -12.16 0.44 5.34
C MET A 43 -10.71 0.94 5.25
N VAL A 44 -10.44 1.61 4.13
CA VAL A 44 -9.16 2.26 3.84
C VAL A 44 -9.44 3.73 3.58
N HIS A 45 -8.61 4.61 4.14
CA HIS A 45 -8.81 6.04 3.95
C HIS A 45 -8.46 6.46 2.51
N PHE A 46 -9.32 7.27 1.88
CA PHE A 46 -9.11 7.72 0.49
C PHE A 46 -7.79 8.46 0.31
N THR A 47 -7.51 9.46 1.16
CA THR A 47 -6.27 10.25 1.08
C THR A 47 -5.02 9.37 1.18
N THR A 48 -5.02 8.41 2.12
CA THR A 48 -3.91 7.47 2.29
C THR A 48 -3.73 6.58 1.07
N THR A 49 -4.84 6.15 0.45
CA THR A 49 -4.82 5.40 -0.81
C THR A 49 -4.23 6.21 -1.95
N LEU A 50 -4.69 7.44 -2.13
CA LEU A 50 -4.22 8.33 -3.19
C LEU A 50 -2.71 8.61 -3.05
N PHE A 51 -2.25 8.98 -1.86
CA PHE A 51 -0.83 9.25 -1.64
C PHE A 51 0.04 8.01 -1.75
N ALA A 52 -0.43 6.84 -1.30
CA ALA A 52 0.29 5.58 -1.48
C ALA A 52 0.45 5.22 -2.97
N LEU A 53 -0.58 5.44 -3.81
CA LEU A 53 -0.49 5.23 -5.26
C LEU A 53 0.51 6.17 -5.91
N ILE A 54 0.46 7.46 -5.58
CA ILE A 54 1.39 8.46 -6.10
C ILE A 54 2.82 8.08 -5.70
N ARG A 55 3.03 7.75 -4.42
CA ARG A 55 4.32 7.38 -3.87
C ARG A 55 4.93 6.16 -4.57
N GLU A 56 4.14 5.09 -4.75
CA GLU A 56 4.59 3.86 -5.39
C GLU A 56 4.87 4.08 -6.89
N ASN A 57 4.02 4.81 -7.62
CA ASN A 57 4.23 5.02 -9.05
C ASN A 57 5.41 5.96 -9.37
N LEU A 58 5.67 6.95 -8.50
CA LEU A 58 6.79 7.88 -8.65
C LEU A 58 8.06 7.43 -7.91
N SER A 59 8.03 6.28 -7.24
CA SER A 59 9.14 5.75 -6.43
C SER A 59 9.67 6.75 -5.38
N ILE A 60 8.77 7.53 -4.77
CA ILE A 60 9.16 8.56 -3.79
C ILE A 60 9.62 7.89 -2.49
N LYS A 61 10.93 7.98 -2.21
CA LYS A 61 11.57 7.35 -1.04
C LYS A 61 11.09 5.90 -0.83
N MET A 62 10.99 5.15 -1.93
CA MET A 62 10.72 3.72 -1.90
C MET A 62 12.06 2.98 -1.88
N ARG A 63 12.33 2.21 -0.81
CA ARG A 63 13.58 1.45 -0.63
C ARG A 63 13.32 -0.06 -0.57
N ALA A 64 14.38 -0.82 -0.32
CA ALA A 64 14.26 -2.24 0.03
C ALA A 64 13.47 -2.41 1.34
N ALA A 65 12.90 -3.59 1.56
CA ALA A 65 11.98 -3.83 2.67
C ALA A 65 12.64 -3.59 4.04
N GLU A 66 13.93 -3.91 4.15
CA GLU A 66 14.74 -3.78 5.36
C GLU A 66 14.99 -2.31 5.75
N GLU A 67 14.91 -1.39 4.77
CA GLU A 67 15.17 0.05 4.96
C GLU A 67 13.92 0.92 4.83
N MET A 68 12.77 0.31 4.53
CA MET A 68 11.54 1.03 4.21
C MET A 68 11.05 1.87 5.40
N ASP A 69 11.15 1.29 6.59
CA ASP A 69 10.87 1.92 7.88
C ASP A 69 11.66 3.23 8.08
N GLN A 70 12.93 3.26 7.67
CA GLN A 70 13.78 4.46 7.73
C GLN A 70 13.40 5.45 6.62
N ALA A 71 13.07 4.95 5.43
CA ALA A 71 12.63 5.77 4.31
C ALA A 71 11.32 6.53 4.62
N ASP A 72 10.40 5.89 5.34
CA ASP A 72 9.14 6.49 5.80
C ASP A 72 9.38 7.65 6.77
N LEU A 73 10.29 7.47 7.74
CA LEU A 73 10.65 8.53 8.69
C LEU A 73 11.27 9.74 7.97
N GLU A 74 12.19 9.51 7.04
CA GLU A 74 12.77 10.58 6.24
C GLU A 74 11.74 11.27 5.34
N LEU A 75 10.79 10.52 4.79
CA LEU A 75 9.71 11.08 3.98
C LEU A 75 8.82 11.99 4.82
N ARG A 76 8.45 11.55 6.02
CA ARG A 76 7.70 12.37 6.98
C ARG A 76 8.40 13.68 7.29
N GLN A 77 9.70 13.61 7.60
CA GLN A 77 10.52 14.81 7.85
C GLN A 77 10.58 15.74 6.64
N THR A 78 10.73 15.18 5.43
CA THR A 78 10.77 15.95 4.18
C THR A 78 9.43 16.67 3.95
N ILE A 79 8.31 15.97 4.11
CA ILE A 79 6.96 16.54 3.95
C ILE A 79 6.73 17.67 4.96
N MET A 80 7.06 17.47 6.23
CA MET A 80 6.91 18.50 7.27
C MET A 80 7.79 19.74 7.01
N LYS A 81 8.94 19.56 6.35
CA LYS A 81 9.81 20.68 5.96
C LYS A 81 9.26 21.47 4.76
N VAL A 82 8.66 20.78 3.78
CA VAL A 82 8.11 21.40 2.57
C VAL A 82 6.74 22.02 2.81
N TRP A 83 5.91 21.39 3.64
CA TRP A 83 4.57 21.83 4.03
C TRP A 83 4.50 22.05 5.55
N PRO A 84 5.07 23.15 6.08
CA PRO A 84 5.22 23.34 7.53
C PRO A 84 3.89 23.54 8.28
N TYR A 85 2.83 23.97 7.58
CA TYR A 85 1.49 24.19 8.14
C TYR A 85 0.61 22.96 7.93
N ASP A 86 0.20 22.69 6.68
CA ASP A 86 -0.71 21.58 6.34
C ASP A 86 -0.09 20.19 6.59
N GLY A 87 1.24 20.08 6.50
CA GLY A 87 1.93 18.81 6.64
C GLY A 87 1.74 18.21 8.02
N LYS A 88 1.69 19.00 9.09
CA LYS A 88 1.52 18.48 10.46
C LYS A 88 0.18 17.77 10.67
N GLU A 89 -0.88 18.31 10.11
CA GLU A 89 -2.23 17.74 10.26
C GLU A 89 -2.40 16.49 9.40
N LYS A 90 -1.81 16.47 8.20
CA LYS A 90 -2.05 15.42 7.20
C LYS A 90 -0.96 14.35 7.16
N ILE A 91 0.13 14.49 7.92
CA ILE A 91 1.30 13.60 7.80
C ILE A 91 0.95 12.14 8.01
N ASP A 92 0.08 11.83 8.97
CA ASP A 92 -0.31 10.46 9.28
C ASP A 92 -1.20 9.86 8.19
N LEU A 93 -1.99 10.69 7.50
CA LEU A 93 -2.74 10.25 6.32
C LEU A 93 -1.82 10.02 5.11
N ILE A 94 -0.78 10.83 4.92
CA ILE A 94 0.12 10.76 3.75
C ILE A 94 1.12 9.60 3.90
N VAL A 95 1.69 9.44 5.09
CA VAL A 95 2.62 8.36 5.43
C VAL A 95 2.17 7.77 6.76
N PRO A 96 1.42 6.66 6.79
CA PRO A 96 0.91 6.08 8.04
C PRO A 96 2.00 5.81 9.08
N PRO A 97 1.73 6.02 10.38
CA PRO A 97 2.70 5.79 11.45
C PRO A 97 2.90 4.29 11.66
N ARG A 98 4.05 3.89 12.22
CA ARG A 98 4.41 2.47 12.38
C ARG A 98 3.44 1.72 13.29
N GLU A 99 2.79 2.42 14.21
CA GLU A 99 1.81 1.90 15.16
C GLU A 99 0.52 1.44 14.45
N GLU A 100 0.23 1.98 13.27
CA GLU A 100 -0.94 1.63 12.45
C GLU A 100 -0.64 0.54 11.42
N ILE A 101 0.61 0.43 10.95
CA ILE A 101 1.00 -0.57 9.93
C ILE A 101 1.82 -1.74 10.49
N GLY A 102 2.27 -1.65 11.74
CA GLY A 102 3.19 -2.57 12.38
C GLY A 102 2.55 -3.87 12.88
N LYS A 103 3.22 -4.52 13.84
CA LYS A 103 2.78 -5.82 14.39
C LYS A 103 1.39 -5.70 15.05
N GLY A 104 0.53 -6.67 14.79
CA GLY A 104 -0.82 -6.73 15.37
C GLY A 104 -1.87 -5.90 14.63
N ARG A 105 -1.48 -5.13 13.62
CA ARG A 105 -2.40 -4.39 12.75
C ARG A 105 -2.64 -5.10 11.43
N LEU A 106 -3.86 -5.06 10.92
CA LEU A 106 -4.17 -5.53 9.58
C LEU A 106 -3.91 -4.39 8.58
N THR A 107 -3.30 -4.71 7.44
CA THR A 107 -3.03 -3.75 6.37
C THR A 107 -3.35 -4.37 5.03
N VAL A 108 -3.61 -3.52 4.03
CA VAL A 108 -3.75 -3.93 2.64
C VAL A 108 -2.57 -4.82 2.23
N GLY A 109 -1.35 -4.39 2.57
CA GLY A 109 -0.16 -5.12 2.15
C GLY A 109 -0.05 -6.52 2.76
N LYS A 110 -0.49 -6.71 4.01
CA LYS A 110 -0.52 -8.04 4.65
C LYS A 110 -1.57 -8.96 4.03
N ILE A 111 -2.76 -8.43 3.71
CA ILE A 111 -3.82 -9.21 3.04
C ILE A 111 -3.34 -9.70 1.68
N TYR A 112 -2.88 -8.78 0.82
CA TYR A 112 -2.43 -9.14 -0.53
C TYR A 112 -1.12 -9.94 -0.53
N GLY A 113 -0.27 -9.78 0.49
CA GLY A 113 0.88 -10.64 0.73
C GLY A 113 0.47 -12.09 1.01
N GLY A 114 -0.53 -12.29 1.88
CA GLY A 114 -1.10 -13.60 2.17
C GLY A 114 -1.76 -14.24 0.94
N LEU A 115 -2.54 -13.48 0.18
CA LEU A 115 -3.15 -13.94 -1.08
C LEU A 115 -2.08 -14.34 -2.10
N LEU A 116 -1.03 -13.54 -2.26
CA LEU A 116 0.07 -13.85 -3.16
C LEU A 116 0.80 -15.14 -2.75
N ILE A 117 1.03 -15.36 -1.45
CA ILE A 117 1.61 -16.62 -0.95
C ILE A 117 0.70 -17.80 -1.28
N LEU A 118 -0.61 -17.68 -1.01
CA LEU A 118 -1.60 -18.70 -1.30
C LEU A 118 -1.66 -19.06 -2.80
N GLU A 119 -1.67 -18.06 -3.68
CA GLU A 119 -1.66 -18.26 -5.13
C GLU A 119 -0.40 -18.96 -5.61
N ASN A 120 0.78 -18.57 -5.09
CA ASN A 120 2.02 -19.25 -5.41
C ASN A 120 1.98 -20.71 -4.94
N TRP A 121 1.46 -20.98 -3.74
CA TRP A 121 1.32 -22.35 -3.24
C TRP A 121 0.40 -23.19 -4.13
N LYS A 122 -0.78 -22.67 -4.52
CA LYS A 122 -1.72 -23.33 -5.45
C LYS A 122 -1.09 -23.61 -6.82
N ALA A 123 -0.19 -22.74 -7.29
CA ALA A 123 0.51 -22.92 -8.56
C ALA A 123 1.61 -24.00 -8.48
N THR A 124 2.12 -24.32 -7.29
CA THR A 124 3.10 -25.40 -7.11
C THR A 124 2.46 -26.80 -7.19
N LYS A 125 3.30 -27.84 -7.37
CA LYS A 125 2.85 -29.24 -7.39
C LYS A 125 2.10 -29.66 -6.12
N PHE A 126 2.38 -29.02 -4.98
CA PHE A 126 1.74 -29.30 -3.69
C PHE A 126 0.30 -28.80 -3.58
N GLY A 127 -0.07 -27.75 -4.33
CA GLY A 127 -1.45 -27.25 -4.37
C GLY A 127 -2.35 -27.96 -5.39
N LYS A 128 -1.78 -28.87 -6.20
CA LYS A 128 -2.50 -29.68 -7.21
C LYS A 128 -2.64 -31.16 -6.80
N MET A 129 -2.09 -31.54 -5.64
CA MET A 129 -2.40 -32.81 -4.97
C MET A 129 -3.73 -32.69 -4.26
#